data_AF-A0A2E6A4N7-F1
#
_entry.id   AF-A0A2E6A4N7-F1
#
_cell.length_a   1.000
_cell.length_b   1.000
_cell.length_c   1.000
_cell.angle_alpha   90.00
_cell.angle_beta   90.00
_cell.angle_gamma   90.00
#
_symmetry.space_group_name_H-M   'P 1'
#
loop_
_entity.id
_entity.type
_entity.pdbx_description
1 polymer ?
#
loop_
_entity_poly.entity_id
_entity_poly.type
_entity_poly.pdbx_seq_one_letter_code
_entity_poly.pdbx_strand_id
1 'polypeptide(L)' 'MITGNLVFSKWDQIFKDPMTTAAAVDRVVHQAVIIELNIASYRAEIAKRRPTRGGRERRSEAKHPSRERKQ' A
#
# COMPACT_ATOMS: atom_id res chain seq x y z
N MET A 1 5.05 6.94 -21.48
CA MET A 1 5.20 5.84 -20.50
C MET A 1 4.25 6.11 -19.34
N ILE A 2 3.40 5.14 -18.99
CA ILE A 2 2.42 5.26 -17.90
C ILE A 2 2.82 4.24 -16.82
N THR A 3 2.72 4.63 -15.55
CA THR A 3 2.96 3.76 -14.40
C THR A 3 1.70 3.71 -13.54
N GLY A 4 1.26 2.52 -13.15
CA GLY A 4 0.09 2.33 -12.29
C GLY A 4 0.38 1.30 -11.20
N ASN A 5 -0.29 1.44 -10.05
CA ASN A 5 -0.25 0.48 -8.94
C ASN A 5 -1.51 -0.40 -8.88
N LEU A 6 -2.43 -0.24 -9.83
CA LEU A 6 -3.69 -0.97 -9.92
C LEU A 6 -3.70 -1.85 -11.16
N VAL A 7 -4.00 -3.12 -10.95
CA VAL A 7 -4.27 -4.09 -12.02
C VAL A 7 -5.52 -3.70 -12.80
N PHE A 8 -5.59 -4.03 -14.09
CA PHE A 8 -6.69 -3.64 -14.97
C PHE A 8 -8.07 -4.05 -14.45
N SER A 9 -8.18 -5.19 -13.77
CA SER A 9 -9.43 -5.64 -13.14
C SER A 9 -9.98 -4.71 -12.06
N LYS A 10 -9.18 -3.74 -11.57
CA LYS A 10 -9.57 -2.76 -10.57
C LYS A 10 -9.85 -1.37 -11.16
N TRP A 11 -9.78 -1.22 -12.49
CA TRP A 11 -9.94 0.08 -13.14
C TRP A 11 -11.38 0.56 -13.20
N ASP A 12 -12.35 -0.31 -12.95
CA ASP A 12 -13.77 0.07 -12.72
C ASP A 12 -13.93 1.02 -11.53
N GLN A 13 -12.94 1.11 -10.64
CA GLN A 13 -12.94 2.07 -9.54
C GLN A 13 -12.49 3.48 -9.98
N ILE A 14 -11.75 3.56 -11.08
CA ILE A 14 -11.22 4.82 -11.62
C ILE A 14 -12.22 5.44 -12.60
N PHE A 15 -12.86 4.59 -13.42
CA PHE A 15 -13.86 5.02 -14.39
C PHE A 15 -15.27 4.65 -13.88
N LYS A 16 -16.16 5.64 -13.79
CA LYS A 16 -17.53 5.47 -13.29
C LYS A 16 -18.40 4.56 -14.17
N ASP A 17 -17.98 4.31 -15.42
CA ASP A 17 -18.71 3.53 -16.41
C ASP A 17 -17.81 2.39 -16.97
N PRO A 18 -18.23 1.11 -16.86
CA PRO A 18 -17.46 -0.04 -17.33
C PRO A 18 -17.14 -0.03 -18.82
N MET A 19 -18.04 0.51 -19.65
CA MET A 19 -17.83 0.58 -21.11
C MET A 19 -16.67 1.52 -21.44
N THR A 20 -16.58 2.63 -20.70
CA THR A 20 -15.48 3.58 -20.79
C THR A 20 -14.16 2.99 -20.28
N THR A 21 -14.18 2.20 -19.19
CA THR A 21 -13.00 1.47 -18.69
C THR A 21 -12.42 0.56 -19.78
N ALA A 22 -13.27 -0.28 -20.38
CA ALA A 22 -12.85 -1.25 -21.38
C ALA A 22 -12.25 -0.56 -22.62
N ALA A 23 -12.89 0.51 -23.11
CA ALA A 23 -12.41 1.28 -24.24
C ALA A 23 -11.07 1.98 -23.96
N ALA A 24 -10.84 2.43 -22.73
CA ALA A 24 -9.56 3.03 -22.35
C ALA A 24 -8.43 1.98 -22.29
N VAL A 25 -8.72 0.82 -21.70
CA VAL A 25 -7.76 -0.30 -21.62
C VAL A 25 -7.40 -0.78 -23.03
N ASP A 26 -8.37 -1.05 -23.89
CA ASP A 26 -8.16 -1.53 -25.27
C ASP A 26 -7.21 -0.61 -26.07
N ARG A 27 -7.48 0.71 -26.06
CA ARG A 27 -6.64 1.70 -26.75
C ARG A 27 -5.20 1.72 -26.24
N VAL A 28 -5.00 1.62 -24.93
CA VAL A 28 -3.66 1.65 -24.32
C VAL A 28 -2.93 0.34 -24.59
N VAL A 29 -3.60 -0.80 -24.42
CA VAL A 29 -3.01 -2.14 -24.57
C VAL A 29 -2.66 -2.44 -26.03
N HIS A 30 -3.39 -1.91 -27.01
CA HIS A 30 -3.13 -2.16 -28.43
C HIS A 30 -1.75 -1.70 -28.91
N GLN A 31 -1.23 -0.59 -28.36
CA GLN A 31 0.03 0.04 -28.80
C GLN A 31 1.06 0.15 -27.66
N ALA A 32 0.90 -0.64 -26.60
CA ALA A 32 1.82 -0.63 -25.46
C ALA A 32 2.37 -2.02 -25.15
N VAL A 33 3.58 -2.04 -24.64
CA VAL A 33 4.15 -3.21 -23.98
C VAL A 33 3.82 -3.11 -22.49
N ILE A 34 3.16 -4.13 -21.95
CA ILE A 34 2.76 -4.21 -20.55
C ILE A 34 3.89 -4.87 -19.76
N ILE A 35 4.36 -4.19 -18.70
CA ILE A 35 5.37 -4.72 -17.78
C ILE A 35 4.76 -4.77 -16.39
N GLU A 36 4.59 -5.98 -15.86
CA GLU A 36 4.08 -6.21 -14.51
C GLU A 36 5.24 -6.35 -13.52
N LEU A 37 5.28 -5.49 -12.49
CA LEU A 37 6.36 -5.44 -11.51
C LEU A 37 5.94 -6.08 -10.18
N ASN A 38 5.94 -7.42 -10.14
CA ASN A 38 5.66 -8.22 -8.93
C ASN A 38 6.86 -8.33 -7.98
N ILE A 39 7.68 -7.28 -7.89
CA ILE A 39 8.89 -7.25 -7.08
C ILE A 39 8.64 -6.59 -5.72
N ALA A 40 9.46 -6.94 -4.73
CA ALA A 40 9.43 -6.30 -3.43
C ALA A 40 9.70 -4.79 -3.55
N SER A 41 9.06 -3.99 -2.69
CA SER A 41 9.26 -2.54 -2.67
C SER A 41 10.71 -2.20 -2.31
N TYR A 42 11.42 -1.57 -3.25
CA TYR A 42 12.78 -1.07 -3.03
C TYR A 42 12.87 -0.15 -1.79
N ARG A 43 11.85 0.72 -1.60
CA ARG A 43 11.80 1.63 -0.45
C ARG A 43 11.68 0.89 0.88
N ALA A 44 10.90 -0.20 0.92
CA ALA A 44 10.73 -1.00 2.12
C ALA A 44 12.03 -1.73 2.49
N GLU A 45 12.76 -2.24 1.50
CA GLU A 45 14.04 -2.91 1.71
C GLU A 45 15.09 -1.95 2.30
N ILE A 46 15.20 -0.73 1.75
CA ILE A 46 16.09 0.31 2.30
C ILE A 46 15.65 0.74 3.70
N ALA A 47 14.34 0.86 3.96
CA ALA A 47 13.83 1.20 5.29
C ALA A 47 14.18 0.15 6.35
N LYS A 48 14.15 -1.15 6.01
CA LYS A 48 14.58 -2.24 6.91
C LYS A 48 16.08 -2.21 7.22
N ARG A 49 16.90 -1.78 6.25
CA ARG A 49 18.37 -1.68 6.39
C ARG A 49 18.82 -0.47 7.19
N ARG A 50 17.95 0.54 7.33
CA ARG A 50 18.25 1.69 8.21
C ARG A 50 18.17 1.21 9.66
N PRO A 51 19.24 1.35 10.46
CA PRO A 51 19.14 1.12 11.90
C PRO A 51 18.08 2.10 12.42
N THR A 52 17.00 1.54 13.00
CA THR A 52 15.86 2.30 13.49
C THR A 52 16.33 3.27 14.59
N ARG A 53 16.60 4.52 14.23
CA ARG A 53 16.76 5.61 15.20
C ARG A 53 15.35 6.05 15.62
N GLY A 54 14.84 5.44 16.68
CA GLY A 54 13.61 5.85 17.36
C GLY A 54 12.39 4.98 17.05
N GLY A 55 11.85 4.33 18.08
CA GLY A 55 10.52 3.72 18.00
C GLY A 55 10.34 2.33 18.63
N ARG A 56 10.96 2.03 19.78
CA ARG A 56 10.53 0.94 20.67
C ARG A 56 10.10 1.43 22.05
N GLU A 57 9.55 2.64 22.11
CA GLU A 57 9.12 3.27 23.36
C GLU A 57 7.64 3.67 23.27
N ARG A 58 6.78 2.66 23.10
CA ARG A 58 5.34 2.71 23.43
C ARG A 58 4.89 1.36 23.95
N ARG A 59 5.55 0.86 24.99
CA ARG A 59 5.15 -0.35 25.72
C ARG A 59 5.08 -0.11 27.24
N SER A 60 4.79 1.12 27.65
CA SER A 60 4.74 1.55 29.07
C SER A 60 3.37 2.08 29.49
N GLU A 61 2.28 1.75 28.78
CA GLU A 61 0.94 2.21 29.14
C GLU A 61 -0.07 1.04 29.16
N ALA A 62 0.23 0.02 29.96
CA ALA A 62 -0.74 -1.02 30.35
C ALA A 62 -0.30 -1.74 31.64
N LYS A 63 -0.02 -0.99 32.71
CA LYS A 63 -0.10 -1.51 34.10
C LYS A 63 -0.59 -0.40 35.02
N HIS A 64 -1.90 -0.20 35.02
CA HIS A 64 -2.60 0.56 36.03
C HIS A 64 -2.48 -0.24 37.35
N PRO A 65 -1.90 0.29 38.44
CA PRO A 65 -1.96 -0.38 39.74
C PRO A 65 -3.35 -0.09 40.33
N SER A 66 -4.16 -1.13 40.46
CA SER A 66 -5.40 -1.11 41.23
C SER A 66 -5.07 -0.60 42.64
N ARG A 67 -5.58 0.58 43.00
CA ARG A 67 -5.61 1.04 44.39
C ARG A 67 -6.57 0.13 45.16
N GLU A 68 -6.04 -0.92 45.76
CA GLU A 68 -6.74 -1.69 46.78
C GLU A 68 -6.75 -0.87 48.06
N ARG A 69 -7.89 -0.19 48.27
CA ARG A 69 -8.23 0.58 49.45
C ARG A 69 -8.37 -0.41 50.61
N LYS A 70 -7.31 -0.58 51.40
CA LYS A 70 -7.43 -1.05 52.78
C LYS A 70 -7.59 0.16 53.70
N GLN A 71 -8.50 -0.01 54.66
CA GLN A 71 -9.02 0.91 55.67
C GLN A 71 -10.28 1.67 55.26
#